data_AF-A0A2V7SAJ2-F1
#
_entry.id   AF-A0A2V7SAJ2-F1
#
_cell.length_a   1.000
_cell.length_b   1.000
_cell.length_c   1.000
_cell.angle_alpha   90.00
_cell.angle_beta   90.00
_cell.angle_gamma   90.00
#
_symmetry.space_group_name_H-M   'P 1'
#
loop_
_entity.id
_entity.type
_entity.pdbx_description
1 polymer ?
#
loop_
_entity_poly.entity_id
_entity_poly.type
_entity_poly.pdbx_seq_one_letter_code
_entity_poly.pdbx_strand_id
1 'polypeptide(L)'
;MQTRISAVQGKMPQLPPPISFAPFDKAVMESMGEGIVVFDSYERLVYANQNARRLVEGIDDLAAMRPDVLRRRLTALGGRTKRLQVGGSQLGDAVFLPVSEHDTGGTLAERERKAIMEMLEATGGRLAEASRRLGISRTTLWRRLKSYGLHRFRETR
;
A
#
# COMPACT_ATOMS: atom_id res chain seq x y z
N MET A 1 54.26 -15.99 -37.85
CA MET A 1 54.27 -15.27 -36.56
C MET A 1 52.85 -14.91 -36.19
N GLN A 2 52.47 -15.21 -34.95
CA GLN A 2 51.12 -15.24 -34.40
C GLN A 2 50.38 -13.89 -34.42
N THR A 3 49.09 -13.96 -34.69
CA THR A 3 48.02 -12.97 -34.54
C THR A 3 48.08 -12.18 -33.23
N ARG A 4 47.90 -10.85 -33.28
CA ARG A 4 47.46 -10.05 -32.12
C ARG A 4 46.17 -9.28 -32.44
N ILE A 5 45.09 -9.94 -32.05
CA ILE A 5 43.87 -9.41 -31.42
C ILE A 5 44.00 -8.00 -30.82
N SER A 6 43.06 -7.12 -31.15
CA SER A 6 42.57 -6.09 -30.24
C SER A 6 41.05 -6.06 -30.35
N ALA A 7 40.42 -6.63 -29.33
CA ALA A 7 38.98 -6.64 -29.15
C ALA A 7 38.50 -5.20 -28.95
N VAL A 8 37.65 -4.73 -29.86
CA VAL A 8 36.84 -3.53 -29.65
C VAL A 8 35.85 -3.87 -28.54
N GLN A 9 36.16 -3.45 -27.31
CA GLN A 9 35.24 -3.51 -26.19
C GLN A 9 34.07 -2.56 -26.51
N GLY A 10 32.99 -3.09 -27.05
CA GLY A 10 31.74 -2.37 -27.24
C GLY A 10 31.29 -1.80 -25.89
N LYS A 11 31.31 -0.47 -25.76
CA LYS A 11 30.79 0.26 -24.60
C LYS A 11 29.29 -0.02 -24.53
N MET A 12 28.90 -1.03 -23.74
CA MET A 12 27.50 -1.26 -23.42
C MET A 12 26.93 0.06 -22.87
N PRO A 13 25.82 0.58 -23.42
CA PRO A 13 25.22 1.80 -22.89
C PRO A 13 24.80 1.54 -21.45
N GLN A 14 25.55 2.10 -20.50
CA GLN A 14 25.23 2.06 -19.08
C GLN A 14 23.87 2.74 -18.92
N LEU A 15 22.87 2.04 -18.38
CA LEU A 15 21.57 2.67 -18.12
C LEU A 15 21.79 3.88 -17.21
N PRO A 16 21.10 5.01 -17.47
CA PRO A 16 21.18 6.16 -16.58
C PRO A 16 20.76 5.77 -15.16
N PRO A 17 21.33 6.43 -14.13
CA PRO A 17 20.97 6.17 -12.74
C PRO A 17 19.45 6.37 -12.56
N PRO A 18 18.80 5.56 -11.72
CA PRO A 18 17.38 5.73 -11.43
C PRO A 18 17.13 7.13 -10.85
N ILE A 19 15.99 7.70 -11.21
CA ILE A 19 15.53 8.99 -10.68
C ILE A 19 15.43 8.85 -9.14
N SER A 20 15.75 9.91 -8.39
CA SER A 20 15.59 9.91 -6.93
C SER A 20 14.81 11.14 -6.49
N PHE A 21 13.91 10.95 -5.54
CA PHE A 21 13.09 12.03 -4.97
C PHE A 21 13.79 12.65 -3.77
N ALA A 22 13.65 13.97 -3.60
CA ALA A 22 14.14 14.66 -2.41
C ALA A 22 13.38 14.18 -1.16
N PRO A 23 13.95 14.33 0.05
CA PRO A 23 13.29 13.90 1.28
C PRO A 23 11.90 14.53 1.49
N PHE A 24 11.75 15.80 1.12
CA PHE A 24 10.48 16.51 1.21
C PHE A 24 9.42 15.92 0.26
N ASP A 25 9.77 15.68 -1.01
CA ASP A 25 8.86 15.09 -1.99
C ASP A 25 8.39 13.70 -1.55
N LYS A 26 9.31 12.89 -1.02
CA LYS A 26 8.98 11.58 -0.44
C LYS A 26 7.99 11.74 0.72
N ALA A 27 8.24 12.66 1.65
CA ALA A 27 7.34 12.90 2.78
C ALA A 27 5.94 13.32 2.33
N VAL A 28 5.84 14.18 1.31
CA VAL A 28 4.55 14.55 0.70
C VAL A 28 3.85 13.31 0.13
N MET A 29 4.54 12.49 -0.65
CA MET A 29 3.96 11.26 -1.25
C MET A 29 3.57 10.21 -0.19
N GLU A 30 4.28 10.13 0.94
CA GLU A 30 3.92 9.28 2.08
C GLU A 30 2.67 9.78 2.81
N SER A 31 2.45 11.10 2.86
CA SER A 31 1.27 11.70 3.50
C SER A 31 -0.02 11.53 2.69
N MET A 32 0.08 11.19 1.40
CA MET A 32 -1.08 11.03 0.53
C MET A 32 -1.88 9.78 0.91
N GLY A 33 -3.21 9.91 0.99
CA GLY A 33 -4.11 8.79 1.32
C GLY A 33 -4.25 7.75 0.21
N GLU A 34 -3.62 7.96 -0.95
CA GLU A 34 -3.58 7.01 -2.07
C GLU A 34 -2.29 6.16 -2.03
N GLY A 35 -2.29 4.99 -2.66
CA GLY A 35 -1.09 4.19 -2.86
C GLY A 35 -0.35 4.72 -4.08
N ILE A 36 0.89 5.19 -3.93
CA ILE A 36 1.65 5.78 -5.03
C ILE A 36 2.83 4.88 -5.36
N VAL A 37 2.92 4.47 -6.63
CA VAL A 37 4.03 3.70 -7.20
C VAL A 37 4.58 4.49 -8.37
N VAL A 38 5.89 4.73 -8.43
CA VAL A 38 6.53 5.46 -9.53
C VAL A 38 7.52 4.58 -10.25
N PHE A 39 7.41 4.55 -11.56
CA PHE A 39 8.29 3.89 -12.50
C PHE A 39 9.06 4.94 -13.32
N ASP A 40 10.30 4.63 -13.69
CA ASP A 40 11.02 5.43 -14.68
C ASP A 40 10.63 5.05 -16.13
N SER A 41 11.21 5.73 -17.10
CA SER A 41 11.02 5.45 -18.53
C SER A 41 11.56 4.08 -18.98
N TYR A 42 12.35 3.41 -18.14
CA TYR A 42 12.87 2.06 -18.33
C TYR A 42 12.07 1.01 -17.55
N GLU A 43 10.88 1.37 -17.06
CA GLU A 43 9.97 0.52 -16.28
C GLU A 43 10.54 0.01 -14.95
N ARG A 44 11.59 0.64 -14.42
CA ARG A 44 12.14 0.32 -13.11
C ARG A 44 11.29 0.99 -12.03
N LEU A 45 10.96 0.25 -10.98
CA LEU A 45 10.34 0.82 -9.78
C LEU A 45 11.33 1.78 -9.11
N VAL A 46 10.97 3.06 -9.09
CA VAL A 46 11.76 4.13 -8.49
C VAL A 46 11.31 4.42 -7.07
N TYR A 47 10.00 4.36 -6.82
CA TYR A 47 9.43 4.70 -5.52
C TYR A 47 8.09 4.01 -5.31
N ALA A 48 7.80 3.65 -4.06
CA ALA A 48 6.49 3.21 -3.62
C ALA A 48 6.25 3.67 -2.19
N ASN A 49 5.13 4.38 -1.95
CA ASN A 49 4.76 4.84 -0.61
C ASN A 49 4.24 3.68 0.26
N GLN A 50 4.08 3.93 1.56
CA GLN A 50 3.68 2.89 2.51
C GLN A 50 2.30 2.30 2.21
N ASN A 51 1.38 3.09 1.64
CA ASN A 51 0.04 2.62 1.26
C ASN A 51 0.11 1.65 0.07
N ALA A 52 0.90 1.96 -0.96
CA ALA A 52 1.11 1.07 -2.10
C ALA A 52 1.73 -0.26 -1.68
N ARG A 53 2.72 -0.23 -0.77
CA ARG A 53 3.36 -1.43 -0.22
C ARG A 53 2.44 -2.29 0.64
N ARG A 54 1.39 -1.71 1.23
CA ARG A 54 0.39 -2.44 1.99
C ARG A 54 -0.65 -3.11 1.08
N LEU A 55 -1.04 -2.43 0.00
CA LEU A 55 -2.02 -2.91 -0.97
C LEU A 55 -1.51 -4.07 -1.83
N VAL A 56 -0.23 -4.04 -2.18
CA VAL A 56 0.44 -5.14 -2.86
C VAL A 56 1.13 -5.96 -1.76
N GLU A 57 0.44 -7.00 -1.28
CA GLU A 57 0.84 -7.85 -0.15
C GLU A 57 2.36 -8.08 -0.03
N GLY A 58 2.93 -7.81 1.15
CA GLY A 58 4.32 -8.16 1.50
C GLY A 58 5.36 -7.17 0.96
N ILE A 59 5.97 -6.41 1.88
CA ILE A 59 6.94 -5.33 1.62
C ILE A 59 8.22 -5.80 0.86
N ASP A 60 8.40 -7.10 0.64
CA ASP A 60 9.55 -7.67 -0.08
C ASP A 60 9.31 -7.90 -1.58
N ASP A 61 8.05 -7.94 -2.07
CA ASP A 61 7.77 -8.41 -3.44
C ASP A 61 7.64 -7.31 -4.50
N LEU A 62 7.36 -6.05 -4.15
CA LEU A 62 7.17 -4.99 -5.17
C LEU A 62 8.42 -4.72 -6.01
N ALA A 63 9.59 -4.62 -5.38
CA ALA A 63 10.83 -4.34 -6.08
C ALA A 63 11.44 -5.61 -6.73
N ALA A 64 11.10 -6.78 -6.20
CA ALA A 64 11.54 -8.08 -6.71
C ALA A 64 10.64 -8.60 -7.86
N MET A 65 9.38 -8.17 -7.92
CA MET A 65 8.44 -8.56 -8.95
C MET A 65 8.88 -8.08 -10.32
N ARG A 66 8.64 -8.94 -11.32
CA ARG A 66 8.77 -8.56 -12.73
C ARG A 66 7.87 -7.34 -13.01
N PRO A 67 8.39 -6.30 -13.69
CA PRO A 67 7.62 -5.09 -13.99
C PRO A 67 6.26 -5.36 -14.63
N ASP A 68 6.17 -6.33 -15.54
CA ASP A 68 4.92 -6.72 -16.20
C ASP A 68 3.87 -7.25 -15.24
N VAL A 69 4.29 -8.11 -14.30
CA VAL A 69 3.41 -8.71 -13.29
C VAL A 69 2.94 -7.64 -12.32
N LEU A 70 3.85 -6.74 -11.93
CA LEU A 70 3.53 -5.60 -11.07
C LEU A 70 2.50 -4.69 -11.74
N ARG A 71 2.71 -4.26 -12.98
CA ARG A 71 1.75 -3.41 -13.71
C ARG A 71 0.37 -4.05 -13.82
N ARG A 72 0.30 -5.36 -14.15
CA ARG A 72 -0.98 -6.09 -14.20
C ARG A 72 -1.67 -6.11 -12.85
N ARG A 73 -0.92 -6.36 -11.77
CA ARG A 73 -1.46 -6.36 -10.41
C ARG A 73 -1.97 -4.98 -10.00
N LEU A 74 -1.19 -3.93 -10.26
CA LEU A 74 -1.58 -2.56 -9.97
C LEU A 74 -2.85 -2.16 -10.74
N THR A 75 -2.97 -2.57 -12.01
CA THR A 75 -4.17 -2.34 -12.82
C THR A 75 -5.38 -3.10 -12.27
N ALA A 76 -5.19 -4.36 -11.85
CA ALA A 76 -6.24 -5.18 -11.25
C ALA A 76 -6.76 -4.61 -9.91
N LEU A 77 -5.89 -3.92 -9.17
CA LEU A 77 -6.25 -3.17 -7.95
C LEU A 77 -6.91 -1.80 -8.24
N GLY A 78 -7.22 -1.50 -9.50
CA GLY A 78 -7.83 -0.23 -9.90
C GLY A 78 -6.84 0.93 -9.99
N GLY A 79 -5.53 0.64 -10.06
CA GLY A 79 -4.47 1.63 -10.19
C GLY A 79 -4.62 2.48 -11.44
N ARG A 80 -4.60 3.80 -11.26
CA ARG A 80 -4.65 4.78 -12.34
C ARG A 80 -3.24 5.24 -12.69
N THR A 81 -2.81 5.01 -13.93
CA THR A 81 -1.50 5.46 -14.40
C THR A 81 -1.54 6.89 -14.92
N LYS A 82 -0.60 7.72 -14.48
CA LYS A 82 -0.34 9.08 -14.94
C LYS A 82 1.09 9.17 -15.43
N ARG A 83 1.28 9.67 -16.65
CA ARG A 83 2.62 9.89 -17.20
C ARG A 83 3.28 11.07 -16.49
N LEU A 84 4.50 10.87 -16.02
CA LEU A 84 5.34 11.91 -15.42
C LEU A 84 6.20 12.55 -16.51
N GLN A 85 6.02 13.84 -16.72
CA GLN A 85 6.80 14.65 -17.65
C GLN A 85 7.37 15.86 -16.92
N VAL A 86 8.62 16.21 -17.20
CA VAL A 86 9.23 17.47 -16.75
C VAL A 86 9.74 18.18 -18.00
N GLY A 87 9.10 19.31 -18.33
CA GLY A 87 9.33 19.99 -19.61
C GLY A 87 8.97 19.08 -20.79
N GLY A 88 9.89 18.90 -21.74
CA GLY A 88 9.74 18.00 -22.89
C GLY A 88 10.22 16.56 -22.66
N SER A 89 10.77 16.25 -21.48
CA SER A 89 11.32 14.91 -21.18
C SER A 89 10.35 14.07 -20.37
N GLN A 90 10.12 12.84 -20.83
CA GLN A 90 9.34 11.83 -20.11
C GLN A 90 10.20 11.20 -19.01
N LEU A 91 9.81 11.39 -17.75
CA LEU A 91 10.50 10.81 -16.59
C LEU A 91 10.05 9.38 -16.32
N GLY A 92 8.80 9.04 -16.64
CA GLY A 92 8.24 7.71 -16.45
C GLY A 92 6.74 7.75 -16.18
N ASP A 93 6.27 6.84 -15.32
CA ASP A 93 4.85 6.67 -14.99
C ASP A 93 4.63 6.61 -13.48
N ALA A 94 3.64 7.33 -12.97
CA ALA A 94 3.12 7.14 -11.61
C ALA A 94 1.80 6.36 -11.67
N VAL A 95 1.67 5.33 -10.85
CA VAL A 95 0.44 4.57 -10.65
C VAL A 95 -0.13 4.92 -9.28
N PHE A 96 -1.36 5.43 -9.30
CA PHE A 96 -2.13 5.79 -8.12
C PHE A 96 -3.16 4.70 -7.86
N LEU A 97 -2.95 3.94 -6.79
CA LEU A 97 -3.85 2.92 -6.30
C LEU A 97 -4.91 3.58 -5.42
N PRO A 98 -6.21 3.39 -5.71
CA PRO A 98 -7.26 3.80 -4.80
C PRO A 98 -7.12 2.96 -3.54
N VAL A 99 -6.76 3.60 -2.43
CA VAL A 99 -6.82 2.92 -1.13
C VAL A 99 -8.26 3.02 -0.70
N SER A 100 -9.00 1.92 -0.80
CA SER A 100 -10.30 1.83 -0.14
C SER A 100 -10.08 2.07 1.35
N GLU A 101 -10.96 2.80 2.04
CA GLU A 101 -10.83 3.09 3.49
C GLU A 101 -10.59 1.82 4.34
N HIS A 102 -10.98 0.67 3.79
CA HIS A 102 -10.73 -0.67 4.32
C HIS A 102 -9.26 -1.13 4.32
N ASP A 103 -8.39 -0.68 3.40
CA ASP A 103 -7.04 -1.21 3.18
C ASP A 103 -5.90 -0.36 3.79
N THR A 104 -6.15 0.90 4.16
CA THR A 104 -5.15 1.76 4.83
C THR A 104 -4.86 1.32 6.27
N GLY A 105 -5.43 0.19 6.72
CA GLY A 105 -5.43 -0.19 8.13
C GLY A 105 -6.05 0.92 8.95
N GLY A 106 -7.29 1.31 8.60
CA GLY A 106 -8.03 2.56 8.82
C GLY A 106 -7.71 3.50 10.00
N THR A 107 -8.61 4.45 10.21
CA THR A 107 -8.50 5.37 11.35
C THR A 107 -8.41 4.59 12.68
N LEU A 108 -8.00 5.24 13.78
CA LEU A 108 -8.06 4.62 15.10
C LEU A 108 -9.46 4.01 15.37
N ALA A 109 -10.52 4.65 14.86
CA ALA A 109 -11.88 4.17 14.95
C ALA A 109 -12.12 2.88 14.12
N GLU A 110 -11.56 2.74 12.92
CA GLU A 110 -11.64 1.49 12.14
C GLU A 110 -10.91 0.34 12.84
N ARG A 111 -9.72 0.60 13.39
CA ARG A 111 -8.95 -0.42 14.13
C ARG A 111 -9.71 -0.84 15.39
N GLU A 112 -10.28 0.13 16.11
CA GLU A 112 -11.15 -0.12 17.25
C GLU A 112 -12.38 -0.95 16.84
N ARG A 113 -13.03 -0.60 15.73
CA ARG A 113 -14.16 -1.36 15.18
C ARG A 113 -13.76 -2.79 14.84
N LYS A 114 -12.63 -2.99 14.16
CA LYS A 114 -12.12 -4.32 13.78
C LYS A 114 -11.82 -5.17 15.03
N ALA A 115 -11.09 -4.62 16.00
CA ALA A 115 -10.80 -5.31 17.26
C ALA A 115 -12.07 -5.69 18.03
N ILE A 116 -13.09 -4.81 18.03
CA ILE A 116 -14.39 -5.09 18.62
C ILE A 116 -15.11 -6.23 17.88
N MET A 117 -15.11 -6.23 16.55
CA MET A 117 -15.77 -7.29 15.77
C MET A 117 -15.07 -8.64 15.93
N GLU A 118 -13.74 -8.68 15.82
CA GLU A 118 -12.95 -9.90 16.04
C GLU A 118 -13.18 -10.49 17.43
N MET A 119 -13.26 -9.64 18.46
CA MET A 119 -13.56 -10.12 19.81
C MET A 119 -15.00 -10.63 19.96
N LEU A 120 -15.97 -9.98 19.31
CA LEU A 120 -17.35 -10.45 19.30
C LEU A 120 -17.47 -11.79 18.59
N GLU A 121 -16.79 -11.99 17.47
CA GLU A 121 -16.73 -13.29 16.79
C GLU A 121 -16.07 -14.37 17.67
N ALA A 122 -14.92 -14.07 18.27
CA ALA A 122 -14.20 -14.99 19.14
C ALA A 122 -14.98 -15.39 20.42
N THR A 123 -15.96 -14.59 20.83
CA THR A 123 -16.82 -14.85 21.99
C THR A 123 -18.23 -15.29 21.60
N GLY A 124 -18.49 -15.51 20.31
CA GLY A 124 -19.82 -15.91 19.82
C GLY A 124 -20.91 -14.87 20.05
N GLY A 125 -20.56 -13.58 20.05
CA GLY A 125 -21.48 -12.46 20.26
C GLY A 125 -21.79 -12.15 21.72
N ARG A 126 -21.08 -12.75 22.68
CA ARG A 126 -21.28 -12.49 24.12
C ARG A 126 -20.65 -11.17 24.53
N LEU A 127 -21.42 -10.06 24.52
CA LEU A 127 -20.90 -8.72 24.84
C LEU A 127 -20.18 -8.64 26.20
N ALA A 128 -20.70 -9.31 27.23
CA ALA A 128 -20.09 -9.28 28.56
C ALA A 128 -18.71 -9.96 28.57
N GLU A 129 -18.54 -11.00 27.77
CA GLU A 129 -17.26 -11.69 27.61
C GLU A 129 -16.30 -10.88 26.73
N ALA A 130 -16.80 -10.32 25.62
CA ALA A 130 -16.03 -9.46 24.74
C ALA A 130 -15.53 -8.19 25.45
N SER A 131 -16.36 -7.53 26.25
CA SER A 131 -15.96 -6.34 27.01
C SER A 131 -14.88 -6.65 28.04
N ARG A 132 -15.00 -7.80 28.75
CA ARG A 132 -13.98 -8.25 29.71
C ARG A 132 -12.64 -8.51 29.03
N ARG A 133 -12.65 -9.17 27.87
CA ARG A 133 -11.42 -9.47 27.09
C ARG A 133 -10.81 -8.22 26.46
N LEU A 134 -11.61 -7.25 26.06
CA LEU A 134 -11.14 -5.95 25.54
C LEU A 134 -10.66 -4.98 26.63
N GLY A 135 -10.89 -5.27 27.91
CA GLY A 135 -10.52 -4.39 29.02
C GLY A 135 -11.33 -3.10 29.10
N ILE A 136 -12.53 -3.07 28.50
CA ILE A 136 -13.42 -1.90 28.50
C ILE A 136 -14.74 -2.22 29.20
N SER A 137 -15.44 -1.19 29.70
CA SER A 137 -16.76 -1.39 30.27
C SER A 137 -17.77 -1.80 29.19
N ARG A 138 -18.76 -2.59 29.59
CA ARG A 138 -19.86 -3.02 28.70
C ARG A 138 -20.63 -1.83 28.12
N THR A 139 -20.78 -0.74 28.89
CA THR A 139 -21.44 0.50 28.44
C THR A 139 -20.63 1.23 27.38
N THR A 140 -19.29 1.23 27.49
CA THR A 140 -18.39 1.77 26.46
C THR A 140 -18.47 0.95 25.18
N LEU A 141 -18.41 -0.38 25.29
CA LEU A 141 -18.56 -1.28 24.13
C LEU A 141 -19.90 -1.04 23.42
N TRP A 142 -20.99 -0.90 24.17
CA TRP A 142 -22.32 -0.62 23.60
C TRP A 142 -22.40 0.75 22.93
N ARG A 143 -21.81 1.82 23.52
CA ARG A 143 -21.71 3.13 22.87
C ARG A 143 -20.95 3.06 21.55
N ARG A 144 -19.84 2.32 21.51
CA ARG A 144 -19.06 2.10 20.27
C ARG A 144 -19.86 1.35 19.22
N LEU A 145 -20.52 0.26 19.58
CA LEU A 145 -21.38 -0.49 18.67
C LEU A 145 -22.52 0.36 18.12
N LYS A 146 -23.12 1.23 18.95
CA LYS A 146 -24.15 2.18 18.53
C LYS A 146 -23.60 3.21 17.54
N SER A 147 -22.40 3.75 17.77
CA SER A 147 -21.73 4.65 16.83
C SER A 147 -21.41 3.96 15.49
N TYR A 148 -21.24 2.64 15.47
CA TYR A 148 -20.99 1.85 14.26
C TYR A 148 -22.28 1.33 13.59
N GLY A 149 -23.48 1.68 14.06
CA GLY A 149 -24.75 1.21 13.52
C GLY A 149 -25.05 -0.28 13.79
N LEU A 150 -24.27 -0.94 14.66
CA LEU A 150 -24.40 -2.37 14.96
C LEU A 150 -25.41 -2.60 16.10
N HIS A 151 -26.70 -2.49 15.77
CA HIS A 151 -27.80 -2.63 16.74
C HIS A 151 -28.22 -4.08 17.04
N ARG A 152 -27.64 -5.07 16.35
CA ARG A 152 -28.11 -6.47 16.38
C ARG A 152 -27.76 -7.20 17.68
N PHE A 153 -26.76 -6.76 18.43
CA PHE A 153 -26.28 -7.43 19.64
C PHE A 153 -27.11 -7.10 20.89
N ARG A 154 -28.45 -7.13 20.78
CA ARG A 154 -29.31 -7.05 21.97
C ARG A 154 -29.20 -8.37 22.73
N GLU A 155 -28.76 -8.23 23.97
CA GLU A 155 -28.58 -9.28 24.97
C GLU A 155 -29.78 -10.24 24.98
N THR A 156 -29.58 -11.44 24.45
CA THR A 156 -30.43 -12.59 24.78
C THR A 156 -30.17 -12.89 26.24
N ARG A 157 -31.23 -12.81 27.05
CA ARG A 157 -31.22 -13.13 28.49
C ARG A 157 -30.72 -14.54 28.75
#